data_AF-A0A5U2MPS4-F1
#
_entry.id   AF-A0A5U2MPS4-F1
#
_cell.length_a   1.000
_cell.length_b   1.000
_cell.length_c   1.000
_cell.angle_alpha   90.00
_cell.angle_beta   90.00
_cell.angle_gamma   90.00
#
_symmetry.space_group_name_H-M   'P 1'
#
loop_
_entity.id
_entity.type
_entity.pdbx_description
1 polymer ?
#
loop_
_entity_poly.entity_id
_entity_poly.type
_entity_poly.pdbx_seq_one_letter_code
_entity_poly.pdbx_strand_id
1 'polypeptide(L)'
;MKGLENAIRNLNSLDRQMVPRASIWALNRVAQKAVSVATRKVARETVAGDNQVRGLPLKLVRQRVRLFKAGTDGKRSARIRINRGNLPAIKLGAAQVRMSKRRGKLLYRGSVLKIGPYLFRDAFIQQLANGRWHVMRRVNGKNRYPIDVVKIPLSGPLTQAFESATQSLIDEE
;
A
#
# COMPACT_ATOMS: atom_id res chain seq x y z
N MET A 1 -30.00 7.40 51.95
CA MET A 1 -28.67 6.77 51.72
C MET A 1 -28.53 6.04 50.37
N LYS A 2 -29.58 5.41 49.81
CA LYS A 2 -29.51 4.67 48.51
C LYS A 2 -29.03 5.47 47.28
N GLY A 3 -29.26 6.79 47.25
CA GLY A 3 -28.85 7.65 46.13
C GLY A 3 -27.33 7.79 46.00
N LEU A 4 -26.62 7.82 47.13
CA LEU A 4 -25.16 7.99 47.17
C LEU A 4 -24.44 6.70 46.76
N GLU A 5 -24.96 5.55 47.21
CA GLU A 5 -24.50 4.23 46.76
C GLU A 5 -24.72 4.01 45.26
N ASN A 6 -25.86 4.43 44.72
CA ASN A 6 -26.14 4.36 43.28
C ASN A 6 -25.21 5.29 42.47
N ALA A 7 -24.93 6.50 42.97
CA ALA A 7 -23.98 7.41 42.34
C ALA A 7 -22.55 6.82 42.32
N ILE A 8 -22.09 6.24 43.43
CA ILE A 8 -20.79 5.55 43.52
C ILE A 8 -20.74 4.35 42.56
N ARG A 9 -21.82 3.56 42.47
CA ARG A 9 -21.89 2.41 41.56
C ARG A 9 -21.82 2.84 40.09
N ASN A 10 -22.45 3.96 39.75
CA ASN A 10 -22.42 4.53 38.41
C ASN A 10 -21.04 5.12 38.06
N LEU A 11 -20.39 5.80 39.00
CA LEU A 11 -19.02 6.29 38.80
C LEU A 11 -18.03 5.13 38.61
N ASN A 12 -18.16 4.07 39.41
CA ASN A 12 -17.32 2.88 39.28
C ASN A 12 -17.57 2.11 37.98
N SER A 13 -18.79 2.11 37.44
CA SER A 13 -19.09 1.48 36.15
C SER A 13 -18.56 2.31 34.97
N LEU A 14 -18.61 3.64 35.06
CA LEU A 14 -18.00 4.55 34.09
C LEU A 14 -16.49 4.32 33.98
N ASP A 15 -15.79 4.30 35.11
CA ASP A 15 -14.34 4.13 35.17
C ASP A 15 -13.89 2.74 34.66
N ARG A 16 -14.57 1.67 35.10
CA ARG A 16 -14.15 0.30 34.73
C ARG A 16 -14.49 -0.10 33.30
N GLN A 17 -15.56 0.44 32.72
CA GLN A 17 -16.06 -0.01 31.42
C GLN A 17 -16.07 1.08 30.36
N MET A 18 -16.59 2.27 30.66
CA MET A 18 -16.78 3.30 29.65
C MET A 18 -15.48 4.00 29.28
N VAL A 19 -14.62 4.33 30.24
CA VAL A 19 -13.32 4.98 29.95
C VAL A 19 -12.42 4.08 29.09
N PRO A 20 -12.17 2.80 29.43
CA PRO A 20 -11.36 1.92 28.58
C PRO A 20 -11.96 1.70 27.18
N ARG A 21 -13.29 1.60 27.08
CA ARG A 21 -13.98 1.47 25.78
C ARG A 21 -13.80 2.72 24.92
N ALA A 22 -13.91 3.91 25.52
CA ALA A 22 -13.67 5.17 24.84
C ALA A 22 -12.22 5.27 24.34
N SER A 23 -11.24 4.91 25.17
CA SER A 23 -9.82 4.86 24.77
C SER A 23 -9.58 3.89 23.61
N ILE A 24 -10.18 2.69 23.64
CA ILE A 24 -10.10 1.72 22.54
C ILE A 24 -10.71 2.28 21.25
N TRP A 25 -11.83 2.98 21.36
CA TRP A 25 -12.49 3.58 20.22
C TRP A 25 -11.63 4.67 19.59
N ALA A 26 -11.04 5.54 20.41
CA ALA A 26 -10.07 6.56 19.97
C ALA A 26 -8.86 5.92 19.27
N LEU A 27 -8.21 4.92 19.88
CA LEU A 27 -7.08 4.21 19.27
C LEU A 27 -7.43 3.60 17.91
N ASN A 28 -8.61 2.98 17.79
CA ASN A 28 -9.07 2.40 16.54
C ASN A 28 -9.39 3.48 15.49
N ARG A 29 -9.92 4.63 15.90
CA ARG A 29 -10.19 5.79 15.04
C ARG A 29 -8.89 6.34 14.45
N VAL A 30 -7.89 6.61 15.29
CA VAL A 30 -6.56 7.11 14.88
C VAL A 30 -5.89 6.11 13.96
N ALA A 31 -5.88 4.82 14.31
CA ALA A 31 -5.26 3.80 13.47
C ALA A 31 -5.94 3.67 12.10
N GLN A 32 -7.27 3.77 12.03
CA GLN A 32 -8.00 3.78 10.75
C GLN A 32 -7.69 5.04 9.93
N LYS A 33 -7.61 6.21 10.58
CA LYS A 33 -7.24 7.48 9.94
C LYS A 33 -5.81 7.39 9.38
N ALA A 34 -4.86 6.87 10.15
CA ALA A 34 -3.47 6.66 9.72
C ALA A 34 -3.38 5.79 8.47
N VAL A 35 -4.06 4.64 8.45
CA VAL A 35 -4.13 3.77 7.26
C VAL A 35 -4.71 4.54 6.07
N SER A 36 -5.79 5.29 6.27
CA SER A 36 -6.45 6.01 5.18
C SER A 36 -5.57 7.13 4.61
N VAL A 37 -4.91 7.92 5.45
CA VAL A 37 -4.02 9.02 5.04
C VAL A 37 -2.79 8.47 4.33
N ALA A 38 -2.08 7.52 4.97
CA ALA A 38 -0.86 6.95 4.42
C ALA A 38 -1.09 6.23 3.07
N THR A 39 -2.13 5.39 2.97
CA THR A 39 -2.41 4.65 1.72
C THR A 39 -2.79 5.57 0.57
N ARG A 40 -3.55 6.65 0.82
CA ARG A 40 -3.86 7.65 -0.22
C ARG A 40 -2.62 8.44 -0.63
N LYS A 41 -1.78 8.84 0.33
CA LYS A 41 -0.51 9.54 0.07
C LYS A 41 0.38 8.72 -0.86
N VAL A 42 0.66 7.47 -0.48
CA VAL A 42 1.43 6.52 -1.30
C VAL A 42 0.78 6.32 -2.66
N ALA A 43 -0.52 6.03 -2.70
CA ALA A 43 -1.23 5.81 -3.96
C ALA A 43 -1.16 7.02 -4.88
N ARG A 44 -1.08 8.26 -4.39
CA ARG A 44 -0.98 9.46 -5.23
C ARG A 44 0.45 9.76 -5.68
N GLU A 45 1.43 9.57 -4.79
CA GLU A 45 2.80 10.05 -4.98
C GLU A 45 3.71 9.04 -5.67
N THR A 46 3.42 7.74 -5.54
CA THR A 46 4.23 6.71 -6.19
C THR A 46 4.18 6.84 -7.71
N VAL A 47 5.37 6.81 -8.32
CA VAL A 47 5.56 6.88 -9.76
C VAL A 47 5.81 5.47 -10.30
N ALA A 48 5.17 5.15 -11.42
CA ALA A 48 5.36 3.86 -12.09
C ALA A 48 5.49 4.00 -13.61
N GLY A 49 6.19 3.02 -14.19
CA GLY A 49 6.47 2.98 -15.62
C GLY A 49 7.55 3.96 -16.07
N ASP A 50 8.03 3.76 -17.29
CA ASP A 50 9.03 4.65 -17.92
C ASP A 50 8.37 5.96 -18.42
N ASN A 51 7.04 6.01 -18.48
CA ASN A 51 6.28 7.26 -18.71
C ASN A 51 6.07 8.09 -17.43
N GLN A 52 6.64 7.66 -16.31
CA GLN A 52 6.60 8.37 -15.02
C GLN A 52 5.20 8.81 -14.60
N VAL A 53 4.21 7.95 -14.83
CA VAL A 53 2.84 8.24 -14.42
C VAL A 53 2.77 8.21 -12.90
N ARG A 54 2.33 9.33 -12.34
CA ARG A 54 2.02 9.45 -10.91
C ARG A 54 0.69 8.77 -10.63
N GLY A 55 0.63 8.11 -9.50
CA GLY A 55 -0.57 7.43 -9.07
C GLY A 55 -0.47 5.92 -9.23
N LEU A 56 -0.89 5.18 -8.22
CA LEU A 56 -1.16 3.75 -8.24
C LEU A 56 -2.62 3.51 -7.83
N PRO A 57 -3.26 2.43 -8.29
CA PRO A 57 -4.60 2.08 -7.83
C PRO A 57 -4.64 1.92 -6.31
N LEU A 58 -5.46 2.73 -5.62
CA LEU A 58 -5.57 2.73 -4.16
C LEU A 58 -5.87 1.34 -3.60
N LYS A 59 -6.70 0.55 -4.30
CA LYS A 59 -7.03 -0.82 -3.92
C LYS A 59 -5.78 -1.69 -3.76
N LEU A 60 -4.78 -1.58 -4.65
CA LEU A 60 -3.55 -2.35 -4.59
C LEU A 60 -2.66 -1.96 -3.42
N VAL A 61 -2.62 -0.67 -3.10
CA VAL A 61 -1.86 -0.16 -1.94
C VAL A 61 -2.55 -0.60 -0.64
N ARG A 62 -3.87 -0.45 -0.55
CA ARG A 62 -4.66 -0.80 0.64
C ARG A 62 -4.64 -2.30 0.95
N GLN A 63 -4.64 -3.17 -0.06
CA GLN A 63 -4.52 -4.63 0.12
C GLN A 63 -3.23 -5.07 0.83
N ARG A 64 -2.20 -4.21 0.89
CA ARG A 64 -0.93 -4.50 1.57
C ARG A 64 -0.99 -4.27 3.07
N VAL A 65 -2.04 -3.63 3.56
CA VAL A 65 -2.14 -3.16 4.94
C VAL A 65 -3.20 -3.97 5.68
N ARG A 66 -2.83 -4.50 6.84
CA ARG A 66 -3.74 -5.18 7.77
C ARG A 66 -3.78 -4.42 9.08
N LEU A 67 -4.97 -3.97 9.46
CA LEU A 67 -5.21 -3.32 10.76
C LEU A 67 -5.76 -4.36 11.74
N PHE A 68 -5.05 -4.54 12.85
CA PHE A 68 -5.50 -5.27 14.02
C PHE A 68 -6.00 -4.25 15.03
N LYS A 69 -7.32 -4.24 15.25
CA LYS A 69 -7.97 -3.30 16.15
C LYS A 69 -7.69 -3.64 17.61
N ALA A 70 -7.66 -2.62 18.46
CA ALA A 70 -7.70 -2.79 19.90
C ALA A 70 -9.07 -3.36 20.33
N GLY A 71 -9.06 -4.24 21.32
CA GLY A 71 -10.26 -4.87 21.89
C GLY A 71 -10.33 -4.72 23.40
N THR A 72 -11.51 -4.93 23.99
CA THR A 72 -11.74 -4.80 25.44
C THR A 72 -11.13 -5.94 26.24
N ASP A 73 -11.19 -7.16 25.70
CA ASP A 73 -10.83 -8.39 26.41
C ASP A 73 -9.42 -8.90 26.01
N GLY A 74 -8.75 -8.14 25.15
CA GLY A 74 -7.45 -8.49 24.60
C GLY A 74 -6.45 -7.34 24.68
N LYS A 75 -5.59 -7.22 23.68
CA LYS A 75 -4.59 -6.15 23.63
C LYS A 75 -5.29 -4.80 23.45
N ARG A 76 -5.06 -3.87 24.38
CA ARG A 76 -5.54 -2.48 24.34
C ARG A 76 -4.74 -1.59 23.36
N SER A 77 -4.07 -2.19 22.37
CA SER A 77 -3.23 -1.50 21.39
C SER A 77 -3.67 -1.84 19.97
N ALA A 78 -3.82 -0.84 19.10
CA ALA A 78 -4.03 -1.07 17.68
C ALA A 78 -2.68 -1.34 16.99
N ARG A 79 -2.64 -2.30 16.05
CA ARG A 79 -1.42 -2.64 15.30
C ARG A 79 -1.67 -2.61 13.81
N ILE A 80 -0.77 -1.97 13.07
CA ILE A 80 -0.81 -1.92 11.60
C ILE A 80 0.34 -2.79 11.07
N ARG A 81 0.02 -3.77 10.22
CA ARG A 81 1.02 -4.61 9.53
C ARG A 81 1.01 -4.30 8.04
N ILE A 82 2.18 -4.04 7.47
CA ILE A 82 2.32 -3.58 6.08
C ILE A 82 3.24 -4.53 5.31
N ASN A 83 2.77 -5.01 4.17
CA ASN A 83 3.59 -5.76 3.22
C ASN A 83 4.41 -4.80 2.35
N ARG A 84 5.63 -4.52 2.80
CA ARG A 84 6.58 -3.56 2.17
C ARG A 84 7.24 -4.02 0.86
N GLY A 85 7.01 -5.27 0.44
CA GLY A 85 7.60 -5.79 -0.79
C GLY A 85 7.17 -5.01 -2.03
N ASN A 86 8.03 -4.95 -3.05
CA ASN A 86 7.74 -4.21 -4.28
C ASN A 86 6.50 -4.75 -5.03
N LEU A 87 5.88 -3.92 -5.87
CA LEU A 87 4.70 -4.32 -6.66
C LEU A 87 5.12 -4.81 -8.04
N PRO A 88 4.82 -6.07 -8.43
CA PRO A 88 5.04 -6.53 -9.79
C PRO A 88 4.20 -5.70 -10.78
N ALA A 89 4.80 -5.26 -11.87
CA ALA A 89 4.14 -4.39 -12.86
C ALA A 89 2.87 -5.03 -13.45
N ILE A 90 2.83 -6.37 -13.58
CA ILE A 90 1.66 -7.11 -14.08
C ILE A 90 0.38 -6.86 -13.27
N LYS A 91 0.49 -6.46 -11.99
CA LYS A 91 -0.68 -6.16 -11.15
C LYS A 91 -1.33 -4.81 -11.43
N LEU A 92 -0.71 -3.96 -12.24
CA LEU A 92 -1.20 -2.60 -12.49
C LEU A 92 -2.46 -2.55 -13.37
N GLY A 93 -2.72 -3.60 -14.16
CA GLY A 93 -3.88 -3.65 -15.04
C GLY A 93 -3.71 -4.63 -16.20
N ALA A 94 -4.60 -4.52 -17.18
CA ALA A 94 -4.53 -5.31 -18.41
C ALA A 94 -3.27 -4.95 -19.22
N ALA A 95 -2.61 -5.96 -19.77
CA ALA A 95 -1.40 -5.79 -20.54
C ALA A 95 -1.71 -5.74 -22.05
N GLN A 96 -1.10 -4.80 -22.76
CA GLN A 96 -1.26 -4.59 -24.19
C GLN A 96 0.10 -4.24 -24.81
N VAL A 97 0.50 -4.95 -25.86
CA VAL A 97 1.65 -4.55 -26.67
C VAL A 97 1.19 -3.47 -27.65
N ARG A 98 1.91 -2.35 -27.72
CA ARG A 98 1.62 -1.26 -28.65
C ARG A 98 2.86 -0.88 -29.43
N MET A 99 2.67 -0.46 -30.68
CA MET A 99 3.74 0.16 -31.46
C MET A 99 3.95 1.60 -30.96
N SER A 100 5.18 1.93 -30.55
CA SER A 100 5.60 3.30 -30.26
C SER A 100 5.95 4.01 -31.57
N LYS A 101 5.41 5.21 -31.74
CA LYS A 101 5.73 6.09 -32.87
C LYS A 101 7.09 6.79 -32.71
N ARG A 102 7.74 6.71 -31.53
CA ARG A 102 9.07 7.30 -31.29
C ARG A 102 10.18 6.35 -31.75
N ARG A 103 11.03 6.81 -32.67
CA ARG A 103 12.29 6.14 -33.09
C ARG A 103 13.19 5.94 -31.86
N GLY A 104 13.36 4.69 -31.42
CA GLY A 104 14.26 4.31 -30.32
C GLY A 104 14.82 2.89 -30.53
N LYS A 105 16.00 2.61 -29.97
CA LYS A 105 16.76 1.35 -30.10
C LYS A 105 16.11 0.18 -29.31
N LEU A 106 14.89 -0.24 -29.64
CA LEU A 106 14.22 -1.39 -29.02
C LEU A 106 14.38 -2.68 -29.84
N LEU A 107 14.51 -3.81 -29.14
CA LEU A 107 14.71 -5.19 -29.66
C LEU A 107 13.67 -5.63 -30.71
N TYR A 108 12.49 -5.00 -30.71
CA TYR A 108 11.44 -5.19 -31.71
C TYR A 108 10.92 -3.81 -32.15
N ARG A 109 11.54 -3.21 -33.18
CA ARG A 109 11.06 -2.03 -33.96
C ARG A 109 10.03 -1.14 -33.23
N GLY A 110 10.45 -0.50 -32.13
CA GLY A 110 9.62 0.49 -31.41
C GLY A 110 8.40 -0.05 -30.66
N SER A 111 8.20 -1.35 -30.45
CA SER A 111 7.09 -1.84 -29.60
C SER A 111 7.31 -1.54 -28.10
N VAL A 112 6.24 -1.22 -27.37
CA VAL A 112 6.23 -0.94 -25.93
C VAL A 112 5.12 -1.75 -25.26
N LEU A 113 5.38 -2.22 -24.04
CA LEU A 113 4.37 -2.91 -23.26
C LEU A 113 3.63 -1.91 -22.39
N LYS A 114 2.33 -1.77 -22.64
CA LYS A 114 1.43 -0.96 -21.83
C LYS A 114 0.71 -1.87 -20.83
N ILE A 115 0.68 -1.47 -19.56
CA ILE A 115 -0.09 -2.15 -18.52
C ILE A 115 -0.99 -1.12 -17.86
N GLY A 116 -2.30 -1.17 -18.10
CA GLY A 116 -3.20 -0.09 -17.72
C GLY A 116 -2.71 1.26 -18.30
N PRO A 117 -2.54 2.33 -17.49
CA PRO A 117 -2.00 3.60 -17.95
C PRO A 117 -0.46 3.65 -18.05
N TYR A 118 0.25 2.64 -17.57
CA TYR A 118 1.71 2.65 -17.44
C TYR A 118 2.39 2.06 -18.67
N LEU A 119 3.56 2.59 -19.03
CA LEU A 119 4.35 2.14 -20.16
C LEU A 119 5.68 1.56 -19.68
N PHE A 120 6.01 0.36 -20.18
CA PHE A 120 7.27 -0.32 -19.93
C PHE A 120 7.95 -0.63 -21.27
N ARG A 121 9.09 0.01 -21.51
CA ARG A 121 10.00 -0.24 -22.63
C ARG A 121 10.85 -1.47 -22.35
N ASP A 122 11.25 -2.14 -23.43
CA ASP A 122 12.11 -3.33 -23.42
C ASP A 122 11.58 -4.43 -22.48
N ALA A 123 10.26 -4.42 -22.29
CA ALA A 123 9.54 -5.30 -21.42
C ALA A 123 8.61 -6.19 -22.22
N PHE A 124 8.48 -7.43 -21.79
CA PHE A 124 7.64 -8.45 -22.41
C PHE A 124 6.95 -9.28 -21.35
N ILE A 125 5.96 -10.07 -21.76
CA ILE A 125 5.19 -10.92 -20.87
C ILE A 125 5.68 -12.35 -21.07
N GLN A 126 5.98 -13.04 -19.97
CA GLN A 126 6.36 -14.44 -19.99
C GLN A 126 5.74 -15.16 -18.81
N GLN A 127 5.36 -16.42 -19.03
CA GLN A 127 4.95 -17.33 -17.97
C GLN A 127 6.20 -17.98 -17.38
N LEU A 128 6.36 -17.88 -16.06
CA LEU A 128 7.46 -18.56 -15.36
C LEU A 128 7.12 -20.05 -15.15
N ALA A 129 8.12 -20.85 -14.79
CA ALA A 129 7.96 -22.28 -14.48
C ALA A 129 6.90 -22.56 -13.38
N ASN A 130 6.58 -21.57 -12.54
CA ASN A 130 5.52 -21.64 -11.54
C ASN A 130 4.10 -21.38 -12.08
N GLY A 131 3.94 -21.25 -13.41
CA GLY A 131 2.67 -20.99 -14.08
C GLY A 131 2.18 -19.54 -14.01
N ARG A 132 2.89 -18.63 -13.33
CA ARG A 132 2.47 -17.23 -13.18
C ARG A 132 2.99 -16.37 -14.32
N TRP A 133 2.11 -15.55 -14.87
CA TRP A 133 2.47 -14.52 -15.84
C TRP A 133 3.14 -13.34 -15.15
N HIS A 134 4.28 -12.92 -15.69
CA HIS A 134 5.01 -11.76 -15.21
C HIS A 134 5.41 -10.86 -16.38
N VAL A 135 5.50 -9.58 -16.08
CA VAL A 135 6.18 -8.62 -16.94
C VAL A 135 7.66 -8.68 -16.61
N MET A 136 8.44 -8.97 -17.62
CA MET A 136 9.87 -9.16 -17.52
C MET A 136 10.60 -8.13 -18.38
N ARG A 137 11.80 -7.77 -17.97
CA ARG A 137 12.70 -6.86 -18.68
C ARG A 137 14.10 -7.44 -18.60
N ARG A 138 14.86 -7.33 -19.70
CA ARG A 138 16.28 -7.67 -19.70
C ARG A 138 17.06 -6.60 -18.95
N VAL A 139 17.95 -7.00 -18.05
CA VAL A 139 18.82 -6.05 -17.34
C VAL A 139 19.66 -5.29 -18.38
N ASN A 140 19.65 -3.95 -18.34
CA ASN A 140 20.35 -3.06 -19.27
C ASN A 140 20.02 -3.26 -20.78
N GLY A 141 18.91 -3.92 -21.13
CA GLY A 141 18.43 -4.02 -22.51
C GLY A 141 19.31 -4.80 -23.49
N LYS A 142 20.43 -5.42 -23.06
CA LYS A 142 21.27 -6.24 -23.96
C LYS A 142 20.78 -7.69 -23.99
N ASN A 143 20.94 -8.31 -25.16
CA ASN A 143 20.32 -9.60 -25.48
C ASN A 143 20.81 -10.79 -24.61
N ARG A 144 22.00 -10.68 -23.99
CA ARG A 144 22.62 -11.74 -23.17
C ARG A 144 22.52 -11.53 -21.65
N TYR A 145 21.90 -10.44 -21.17
CA TYR A 145 21.78 -10.22 -19.74
C TYR A 145 20.62 -11.01 -19.11
N PRO A 146 20.70 -11.25 -17.78
CA PRO A 146 19.61 -11.85 -17.02
C PRO A 146 18.27 -11.14 -17.23
N ILE A 147 17.19 -11.92 -17.15
CA ILE A 147 15.82 -11.44 -17.28
C ILE A 147 15.26 -11.28 -15.88
N ASP A 148 14.75 -10.10 -15.55
CA ASP A 148 14.16 -9.81 -14.25
C ASP A 148 12.70 -9.39 -14.36
N VAL A 149 11.93 -9.68 -13.31
CA VAL A 149 10.56 -9.19 -13.18
C VAL A 149 10.58 -7.69 -12.94
N VAL A 150 9.81 -6.95 -13.72
CA VAL A 150 9.63 -5.50 -13.53
C VAL A 150 8.82 -5.26 -12.26
N LYS A 151 9.44 -4.55 -11.32
CA LYS A 151 8.88 -4.25 -9.99
C LYS A 151 8.85 -2.74 -9.79
N ILE A 152 7.80 -2.25 -9.14
CA ILE A 152 7.65 -0.86 -8.73
C ILE A 152 8.10 -0.78 -7.27
N PRO A 153 9.08 0.09 -6.94
CA PRO A 153 9.57 0.22 -5.59
C PRO A 153 8.49 0.81 -4.69
N LEU A 154 8.09 0.05 -3.67
CA LEU A 154 7.08 0.48 -2.70
C LEU A 154 7.58 0.48 -1.26
N SER A 155 8.70 -0.17 -0.96
CA SER A 155 9.17 -0.27 0.42
C SER A 155 9.43 1.10 1.05
N GLY A 156 10.21 1.96 0.39
CA GLY A 156 10.52 3.30 0.89
C GLY A 156 9.28 4.18 1.05
N PRO A 157 8.46 4.38 -0.01
CA PRO A 157 7.25 5.18 0.06
C PRO A 157 6.25 4.71 1.13
N LEU A 158 6.07 3.40 1.30
CA LEU A 158 5.19 2.87 2.33
C LEU A 158 5.71 3.18 3.74
N THR A 159 6.99 2.93 4.01
CA THR A 159 7.58 3.20 5.32
C THR A 159 7.45 4.67 5.68
N GLN A 160 7.92 5.57 4.81
CA GLN A 160 7.92 7.01 5.04
C GLN A 160 6.50 7.57 5.23
N ALA A 161 5.55 7.13 4.40
CA ALA A 161 4.17 7.63 4.50
C ALA A 161 3.47 7.18 5.78
N PHE A 162 3.74 5.96 6.24
CA PHE A 162 3.15 5.47 7.49
C PHE A 162 3.81 6.10 8.72
N GLU A 163 5.13 6.24 8.76
CA GLU A 163 5.84 6.93 9.84
C GLU A 163 5.39 8.39 9.96
N SER A 164 5.36 9.11 8.83
CA SER A 164 4.88 10.50 8.79
C SER A 164 3.42 10.61 9.21
N ALA A 165 2.54 9.71 8.74
CA ALA A 165 1.12 9.78 9.12
C ALA A 165 0.89 9.42 10.59
N THR A 166 1.67 8.51 11.17
CA THR A 166 1.55 8.20 12.59
C THR A 166 2.03 9.36 13.45
N GLN A 167 3.15 10.01 13.08
CA GLN A 167 3.68 11.13 13.83
C GLN A 167 2.71 12.32 13.78
N SER A 168 2.27 12.73 12.59
CA SER A 168 1.34 13.86 12.46
C SER A 168 0.01 13.65 13.17
N LEU A 169 -0.50 12.41 13.24
CA LEU A 169 -1.76 12.13 13.93
C LEU A 169 -1.63 12.06 15.46
N ILE A 170 -0.44 11.80 15.98
CA ILE A 170 -0.16 11.86 17.41
C ILE A 170 0.05 13.32 17.83
N ASP A 171 0.66 14.14 16.97
CA ASP A 171 0.95 15.54 17.26
C ASP A 171 -0.27 16.47 17.07
N GLU A 172 -1.27 16.06 16.26
CA GLU A 172 -2.53 16.80 16.02
C GLU A 172 -3.62 16.59 17.09
N GLU A 173 -3.46 15.62 18.00
CA GLU A 173 -4.40 15.30 19.10
C GLU A 173 -3.82 15.66 20.47
#